data_AF-A0A9D7MVR1-F1
#
_entry.id   AF-A0A9D7MVR1-F1
#
_cell.length_a   1.000
_cell.length_b   1.000
_cell.length_c   1.000
_cell.angle_alpha   90.00
_cell.angle_beta   90.00
_cell.angle_gamma   90.00
#
_symmetry.space_group_name_H-M   'P 1'
#
loop_
_entity.id
_entity.type
_entity.pdbx_description
1 polymer ?
#
loop_
_entity_poly.entity_id
_entity_poly.type
_entity_poly.pdbx_seq_one_letter_code
_entity_poly.pdbx_strand_id
1 'polypeptide(L)'
;MHSEPRDDYVLHLSLPTDLEDFVRERTLASGISTSDYVLQLILEDRRRNSDRRLEELLLAGMRSEATVEVDSAYWERRRRELEARTRARSNE
;
A
#
# COMPACT_ATOMS: atom_id res chain seq x y z
N MET A 1 13.80 28.51 -16.30
CA MET A 1 13.13 27.91 -15.13
C MET A 1 11.74 27.47 -15.60
N HIS A 2 11.64 26.26 -16.15
CA HIS A 2 10.35 25.68 -16.54
C HIS A 2 9.88 24.83 -15.37
N SER A 3 8.89 25.33 -14.65
CA SER A 3 8.16 24.51 -13.68
C SER A 3 7.28 23.55 -14.47
N GLU A 4 7.51 22.24 -14.31
CA GLU A 4 6.59 21.23 -14.82
C GLU A 4 5.20 21.44 -14.19
N PRO A 5 4.11 21.23 -14.95
CA PRO A 5 2.77 21.22 -14.37
C PRO A 5 2.71 20.08 -13.36
N ARG A 6 2.29 20.38 -12.13
CA ARG A 6 1.85 19.32 -11.21
C ARG A 6 0.62 18.71 -11.85
N ASP A 7 0.64 17.40 -12.05
CA ASP A 7 -0.55 16.64 -12.43
C ASP A 7 -1.53 16.66 -11.25
N ASP A 8 -2.26 17.76 -11.11
CA ASP A 8 -3.38 17.87 -10.19
C ASP A 8 -4.51 17.00 -10.77
N TYR A 9 -4.60 15.75 -10.29
CA TYR A 9 -5.63 14.82 -10.72
C TYR A 9 -7.01 15.32 -10.29
N VAL A 10 -7.86 15.65 -11.27
CA VAL A 10 -9.25 16.09 -11.03
C VAL A 10 -10.19 14.89 -11.16
N LEU A 11 -10.94 14.62 -10.10
CA LEU A 11 -11.92 13.53 -10.04
C LEU A 11 -13.34 14.08 -10.21
N HIS A 12 -14.00 13.74 -11.32
CA HIS A 12 -15.42 14.03 -11.53
C HIS A 12 -16.28 12.82 -11.16
N LEU A 13 -17.24 13.03 -10.25
CA LEU A 13 -18.14 11.99 -9.77
C LEU A 13 -19.58 12.49 -9.88
N SER A 14 -20.46 11.63 -10.36
CA SER A 14 -21.91 11.84 -10.26
C SER A 14 -22.44 10.87 -9.22
N LEU A 15 -23.08 11.42 -8.18
CA LEU A 15 -23.66 10.64 -7.11
C LEU A 15 -25.18 10.56 -7.30
N PRO A 16 -25.79 9.38 -7.10
CA PRO A 16 -27.22 9.25 -6.80
C PRO A 16 -27.63 10.16 -5.64
N THR A 17 -28.88 10.64 -5.66
CA THR A 17 -29.39 11.63 -4.69
C THR A 17 -29.26 11.18 -3.23
N ASP A 18 -29.49 9.89 -2.96
CA ASP A 18 -29.33 9.30 -1.63
C ASP A 18 -27.89 9.37 -1.12
N LEU A 19 -26.91 9.17 -1.99
CA LEU A 19 -25.49 9.29 -1.64
C LEU A 19 -25.06 10.75 -1.52
N GLU A 20 -25.62 11.65 -2.31
CA GLU A 20 -25.36 13.09 -2.18
C GLU A 20 -25.81 13.62 -0.82
N ASP A 21 -27.03 13.28 -0.40
CA ASP A 21 -27.57 13.70 0.89
C ASP A 21 -26.75 13.12 2.05
N PHE A 22 -26.35 11.85 1.97
CA PHE A 22 -25.46 11.23 2.94
C PHE A 22 -24.12 11.97 3.05
N VAL A 23 -23.46 12.25 1.93
CA VAL A 23 -22.18 12.97 1.92
C VAL A 23 -22.35 14.38 2.49
N ARG A 24 -23.44 15.06 2.15
CA ARG A 24 -23.77 16.39 2.68
C ARG A 24 -23.95 16.37 4.20
N GLU A 25 -24.66 15.38 4.74
CA GLU A 25 -24.81 15.23 6.19
C GLU A 25 -23.46 15.03 6.87
N ARG A 26 -22.59 14.17 6.31
CA ARG A 26 -21.26 13.89 6.85
C ARG A 26 -20.35 15.11 6.83
N THR A 27 -20.34 15.88 5.74
CA THR A 27 -19.52 17.10 5.61
C THR A 27 -20.00 18.20 6.54
N LEU A 28 -21.32 18.38 6.69
CA LEU A 28 -21.89 19.32 7.65
C LEU A 28 -21.55 18.96 9.10
N ALA A 29 -21.66 17.68 9.47
CA ALA A 29 -21.37 17.22 10.82
C ALA A 29 -19.89 17.35 11.20
N SER A 30 -18.98 17.17 10.22
CA SER A 30 -17.52 17.24 10.43
C SER A 30 -16.90 18.60 10.12
N GLY A 31 -17.65 19.50 9.46
CA GLY A 31 -17.20 20.84 9.08
C GLY A 31 -16.15 20.87 7.95
N ILE A 32 -16.02 19.79 7.17
CA ILE A 32 -15.03 19.67 6.09
C ILE A 32 -15.71 19.73 4.71
N SER A 33 -14.95 20.04 3.67
CA SER A 33 -15.49 20.06 2.30
C SER A 33 -15.80 18.65 1.78
N THR A 34 -16.68 18.54 0.78
CA THR A 34 -16.93 17.28 0.09
C THR A 34 -15.67 16.68 -0.51
N SER A 35 -14.79 17.50 -1.08
CA SER A 35 -13.51 17.05 -1.63
C SER A 35 -12.62 16.46 -0.55
N ASP A 36 -12.52 17.12 0.62
CA ASP A 36 -11.72 16.61 1.73
C ASP A 36 -12.29 15.30 2.29
N TYR A 37 -13.62 15.19 2.37
CA TYR A 37 -14.29 13.96 2.76
C TYR A 37 -13.96 12.80 1.83
N VAL A 38 -14.05 13.01 0.51
CA VAL A 38 -13.70 11.99 -0.49
C VAL A 38 -12.21 11.64 -0.43
N LEU A 39 -11.32 12.63 -0.27
CA LEU A 39 -9.89 12.39 -0.12
C LEU A 39 -9.58 11.55 1.13
N GLN A 40 -10.24 11.84 2.26
CA GLN A 40 -10.10 11.04 3.47
C GLN A 40 -10.55 9.60 3.24
N LEU A 41 -11.70 9.37 2.59
CA LEU A 41 -12.17 8.03 2.26
C LEU A 41 -11.16 7.24 1.41
N ILE A 42 -10.53 7.89 0.43
CA ILE A 42 -9.49 7.28 -0.42
C ILE A 42 -8.23 6.95 0.40
N LEU A 43 -7.79 7.87 1.26
CA LEU A 43 -6.62 7.63 2.13
C LEU A 43 -6.86 6.47 3.10
N GLU A 44 -8.04 6.42 3.70
CA GLU A 44 -8.42 5.30 4.55
C GLU A 44 -8.51 3.99 3.77
N ASP A 45 -9.02 4.00 2.54
CA ASP A 45 -9.09 2.80 1.71
C ASP A 45 -7.69 2.26 1.37
N ARG A 46 -6.77 3.17 1.00
CA ARG A 46 -5.37 2.83 0.80
C ARG A 46 -4.74 2.22 2.04
N ARG A 47 -5.04 2.76 3.22
CA ARG A 47 -4.56 2.20 4.49
C ARG A 47 -5.14 0.80 4.73
N ARG A 48 -6.46 0.64 4.61
CA ARG A 48 -7.15 -0.66 4.78
C ARG A 48 -6.57 -1.74 3.87
N ASN A 49 -6.28 -1.41 2.60
CA ASN A 49 -5.65 -2.34 1.67
C ASN A 49 -4.22 -2.70 2.06
N SER A 50 -3.46 -1.75 2.62
CA SER A 50 -2.10 -2.00 3.10
C SER A 50 -2.09 -2.89 4.35
N ASP A 51 -3.01 -2.62 5.29
CA ASP A 51 -3.17 -3.40 6.52
C ASP A 51 -3.62 -4.84 6.22
N ARG A 52 -4.58 -5.02 5.30
CA ARG A 52 -4.98 -6.35 4.81
C ARG A 52 -3.82 -7.11 4.20
N ARG A 53 -2.98 -6.44 3.41
CA ARG A 53 -1.81 -7.08 2.82
C ARG A 53 -0.83 -7.57 3.88
N LEU A 54 -0.63 -6.80 4.94
CA LEU A 54 0.21 -7.22 6.07
C LEU A 54 -0.40 -8.44 6.77
N GLU A 55 -1.70 -8.40 7.06
CA GLU A 55 -2.40 -9.51 7.71
C GLU A 55 -2.32 -10.80 6.89
N GLU A 56 -2.51 -10.73 5.57
CA GLU A 56 -2.34 -11.87 4.66
C GLU A 56 -0.93 -12.47 4.74
N LEU A 57 0.10 -11.63 4.77
CA LEU A 57 1.49 -12.08 4.86
C LEU A 57 1.81 -12.71 6.22
N LEU A 58 1.25 -12.18 7.30
CA LEU A 58 1.38 -12.76 8.64
C LEU A 58 0.72 -14.13 8.72
N LEU A 59 -0.51 -14.26 8.20
CA LEU A 59 -1.21 -15.54 8.11
C LEU A 59 -0.46 -16.55 7.24
N ALA A 60 0.10 -16.10 6.11
CA ALA A 60 0.93 -16.94 5.25
C ALA A 60 2.21 -17.41 5.97
N GLY A 61 2.86 -16.51 6.74
CA GLY A 61 4.02 -16.84 7.56
C GLY A 61 3.70 -17.85 8.66
N MET A 62 2.57 -17.68 9.35
CA MET A 62 2.11 -18.63 10.39
C MET A 62 1.76 -20.01 9.84
N ARG A 63 1.25 -20.07 8.61
CA ARG A 63 0.93 -21.31 7.89
C ARG A 63 2.15 -21.91 7.17
N SER A 64 3.28 -21.23 7.17
CA SER A 64 4.49 -21.73 6.50
C SER A 64 5.05 -22.91 7.28
N GLU A 65 5.74 -23.80 6.56
CA GLU A 65 6.36 -24.97 7.17
C GLU A 65 7.39 -24.58 8.24
N ALA A 66 7.75 -25.53 9.12
CA ALA A 66 8.62 -25.29 10.26
C ALA A 66 9.88 -24.53 9.86
N THR A 67 10.10 -23.39 10.52
CA THR A 67 11.22 -22.51 10.23
C THR A 67 12.51 -23.18 10.71
N VAL A 68 13.54 -23.19 9.85
CA VAL A 68 14.89 -23.63 10.22
C VAL A 68 15.48 -22.61 11.20
N GLU A 69 16.28 -23.07 12.16
CA GLU A 69 17.01 -22.17 13.04
C GLU A 69 17.86 -21.19 12.23
N VAL A 70 17.63 -19.90 12.44
CA VAL A 70 18.29 -18.82 11.72
C VAL A 70 19.40 -18.26 12.62
N ASP A 71 20.63 -18.68 12.36
CA ASP A 71 21.83 -18.19 13.03
C ASP A 71 22.69 -17.32 12.08
N SER A 72 23.81 -16.81 12.58
CA SER A 72 24.75 -16.02 11.79
C SER A 72 25.34 -16.81 10.61
N ALA A 73 25.61 -18.11 10.80
CA ALA A 73 26.17 -18.99 9.78
C ALA A 73 25.18 -19.24 8.62
N TYR A 74 23.89 -19.36 8.92
CA TYR A 74 22.81 -19.43 7.94
C TYR A 74 22.83 -18.19 7.03
N TRP A 75 22.90 -16.98 7.61
CA TRP A 75 22.95 -15.75 6.83
C TRP A 75 24.21 -15.60 5.98
N GLU A 76 25.37 -16.03 6.50
CA GLU A 76 26.62 -16.03 5.73
C GLU A 76 26.59 -16.99 4.55
N ARG A 77 26.02 -18.19 4.72
CA ARG A 77 25.82 -19.15 3.63
C ARG A 77 24.91 -18.57 2.55
N ARG A 78 23.76 -18.02 2.95
CA ARG A 78 22.78 -17.41 2.03
C ARG A 78 23.36 -16.24 1.22
N ARG A 79 24.16 -15.38 1.85
CA ARG A 79 24.87 -14.28 1.15
C ARG A 79 25.84 -14.80 0.10
N ARG A 80 26.68 -15.78 0.45
CA ARG A 80 27.63 -16.39 -0.49
C ARG A 80 26.93 -17.05 -1.68
N GLU A 81 25.82 -17.76 -1.46
CA GLU A 81 25.00 -18.33 -2.53
C GLU A 81 24.45 -17.25 -3.46
N LEU A 82 23.94 -16.13 -2.90
CA LEU A 82 23.41 -15.03 -3.68
C LEU A 82 24.50 -14.37 -4.55
N GLU A 83 25.65 -14.07 -3.97
CA GLU A 83 26.80 -13.48 -4.67
C GLU A 83 27.33 -14.37 -5.80
N ALA A 84 27.34 -15.69 -5.59
CA ALA A 84 27.72 -16.65 -6.62
C ALA A 84 26.72 -16.63 -7.79
N ARG A 85 25.40 -16.61 -7.50
CA ARG A 85 24.35 -16.53 -8.54
C ARG A 85 24.38 -15.22 -9.32
N THR A 86 24.63 -14.10 -8.63
CA THR A 86 24.71 -12.79 -9.29
C THR A 86 25.94 -12.72 -10.18
N ARG A 87 27.11 -13.21 -9.73
CA ARG A 87 28.33 -13.30 -10.54
C ARG A 87 28.20 -14.23 -11.74
N ALA A 88 27.51 -15.36 -11.59
CA ALA A 88 27.25 -16.28 -12.70
C ALA A 88 26.36 -15.64 -13.78
N ARG A 89 25.42 -14.78 -13.39
CA ARG A 89 24.52 -14.06 -14.31
C ARG A 89 25.21 -12.89 -15.04
N SER A 90 26.25 -12.30 -14.46
CA SER A 90 27.01 -11.21 -15.10
C SER A 90 28.20 -11.68 -15.96
N ASN A 91 28.43 -13.00 -16.03
CA ASN A 91 29.44 -13.64 -16.87
C ASN A 91 28.84 -14.34 -18.11
N GLU A 92 27.55 -14.11 -18.38
CA GLU A 92 26.76 -14.57 -19.53
C GLU A 92 26.22 -13.33 -20.27
#